data_AF-A0A1V4XW82-F1
#
_entry.id   AF-A0A1V4XW82-F1
#
_cell.length_a   1.000
_cell.length_b   1.000
_cell.length_c   1.000
_cell.angle_alpha   90.00
_cell.angle_beta   90.00
_cell.angle_gamma   90.00
#
_symmetry.space_group_name_H-M   'P 1'
#
loop_
_entity.id
_entity.type
_entity.pdbx_description
1 polymer ?
#
loop_
_entity_poly.entity_id
_entity_poly.type
_entity_poly.pdbx_seq_one_letter_code
_entity_poly.pdbx_strand_id
1 'polypeptide(L)'
;MGAQPRLKKKDELHYRKGSTIESNNCRYCTSFVREFCVYKKVGDSIKVDLECRCMIMGLDEGRRYNIREDYTCDAQKFDGTDFSKRRS
;
A
#
# COMPACT_ATOMS: atom_id res chain seq x y z
N MET A 1 2.06 -24.53 5.67
CA MET A 1 2.47 -23.13 5.42
C MET A 1 1.64 -22.23 6.31
N GLY A 2 2.18 -21.75 7.43
CA GLY A 2 1.48 -20.83 8.32
C GLY A 2 1.36 -19.46 7.66
N ALA A 3 0.15 -18.91 7.59
CA ALA A 3 -0.02 -17.53 7.17
C ALA A 3 0.73 -16.62 8.16
N GLN A 4 1.63 -15.78 7.66
CA GLN A 4 2.29 -14.81 8.52
C GLN A 4 1.22 -13.93 9.19
N PRO A 5 1.36 -13.63 10.50
CA PRO A 5 0.39 -12.82 11.20
C PRO A 5 0.28 -11.44 10.54
N ARG A 6 -0.92 -10.89 10.62
CA ARG A 6 -1.21 -9.54 10.15
C ARG A 6 -0.28 -8.55 10.86
N LEU A 7 0.15 -7.53 10.13
CA LEU A 7 1.02 -6.49 10.67
C LEU A 7 0.28 -5.70 11.75
N LYS A 8 0.80 -5.63 12.99
CA LYS A 8 0.17 -4.92 14.11
C LYS A 8 -0.27 -3.49 13.74
N LYS A 9 0.57 -2.75 13.00
CA LYS A 9 0.24 -1.41 12.49
C LYS A 9 -1.06 -1.35 11.67
N LYS A 10 -1.41 -2.41 10.92
CA LYS A 10 -2.67 -2.45 10.16
C LYS A 10 -3.89 -2.54 11.07
N ASP A 11 -3.73 -3.13 12.25
CA ASP A 11 -4.80 -3.24 13.23
C ASP A 11 -4.91 -1.95 14.04
N GLU A 12 -3.79 -1.40 14.48
CA GLU A 12 -3.70 -0.11 15.19
C GLU A 12 -4.25 1.06 14.36
N LEU A 13 -4.07 1.05 13.04
CA LEU A 13 -4.57 2.09 12.12
C LEU A 13 -5.95 1.77 11.54
N HIS A 14 -6.61 0.71 12.02
CA HIS A 14 -7.92 0.24 11.53
C HIS A 14 -7.98 0.12 10.00
N TYR A 15 -6.96 -0.50 9.39
CA TYR A 15 -6.86 -0.68 7.95
C TYR A 15 -7.98 -1.58 7.42
N ARG A 16 -8.85 -1.00 6.59
CA ARG A 16 -10.15 -1.57 6.18
C ARG A 16 -10.48 -1.23 4.74
N LYS A 17 -11.49 -1.88 4.19
CA LYS A 17 -11.99 -1.54 2.84
C LYS A 17 -12.46 -0.08 2.82
N GLY A 18 -12.11 0.63 1.75
CA GLY A 18 -12.55 1.99 1.50
C GLY A 18 -14.06 2.08 1.33
N SER A 19 -14.56 3.31 1.39
CA SER A 19 -15.98 3.62 1.17
C SER A 19 -16.21 4.10 -0.27
N THR A 20 -17.43 4.49 -0.60
CA THR A 20 -17.80 5.11 -1.90
C THR A 20 -17.10 6.44 -2.14
N ILE A 21 -16.61 7.11 -1.09
CA ILE A 21 -15.82 8.33 -1.18
C ILE A 21 -14.40 7.97 -1.59
N GLU A 22 -14.17 7.96 -2.90
CA GLU A 22 -12.89 7.58 -3.50
C GLU A 22 -11.70 8.36 -2.92
N SER A 23 -11.84 9.66 -2.64
CA SER A 23 -10.77 10.50 -2.08
C SER A 23 -10.23 10.01 -0.72
N ASN A 24 -10.99 9.17 -0.02
CA ASN A 24 -10.60 8.58 1.26
C ASN A 24 -9.88 7.23 1.10
N ASN A 25 -9.65 6.77 -0.14
CA ASN A 25 -8.96 5.53 -0.41
C ASN A 25 -7.43 5.72 -0.45
N CYS A 26 -6.69 4.63 -0.23
CA CYS A 26 -5.24 4.60 -0.17
C CYS A 26 -4.62 5.10 -1.47
N ARG A 27 -5.21 4.81 -2.64
CA ARG A 27 -4.72 5.32 -3.94
C ARG A 27 -4.55 6.84 -4.03
N TYR A 28 -5.26 7.60 -3.19
CA TYR A 28 -5.17 9.07 -3.12
C TYR A 28 -4.44 9.57 -1.87
N CYS A 29 -4.02 8.66 -0.98
CA CYS A 29 -3.28 9.00 0.22
C CYS A 29 -1.85 9.45 -0.14
N THR A 30 -1.35 10.50 0.52
CA THR A 30 0.04 10.96 0.36
C THR A 30 1.08 9.91 0.75
N SER A 31 0.70 8.99 1.64
CA SER A 31 1.58 7.94 2.14
C SER A 31 1.59 6.68 1.28
N PHE A 32 0.79 6.64 0.21
CA PHE A 32 0.67 5.48 -0.66
C PHE A 32 1.77 5.44 -1.72
N VAL A 33 2.40 4.28 -1.84
CA VAL A 33 3.42 3.99 -2.85
C VAL A 33 2.84 2.98 -3.81
N ARG A 34 2.50 3.43 -5.02
CA ARG A 34 1.85 2.59 -6.04
C ARG A 34 2.76 1.49 -6.56
N GLU A 35 4.02 1.82 -6.83
CA GLU A 35 4.99 0.94 -7.48
C GLU A 35 6.22 0.80 -6.60
N PHE A 36 6.16 -0.10 -5.62
CA PHE A 36 7.32 -0.48 -4.84
C PHE A 36 7.94 -1.75 -5.41
N CYS A 37 9.23 -1.67 -5.76
CA CYS A 37 9.99 -2.80 -6.28
C CYS A 37 10.20 -3.86 -5.19
N VAL A 38 9.72 -5.08 -5.43
CA VAL A 38 9.92 -6.25 -4.57
C VAL A 38 10.75 -7.26 -5.34
N TYR A 39 11.86 -7.71 -4.76
CA TYR A 39 12.76 -8.66 -5.41
C TYR A 39 12.43 -10.07 -4.94
N LYS A 40 11.82 -10.87 -5.82
CA LYS A 40 11.44 -12.25 -5.52
C LYS A 40 12.40 -13.21 -6.20
N LYS A 41 13.03 -14.08 -5.42
CA LYS A 41 13.79 -15.21 -5.96
C LYS A 41 12.82 -16.27 -6.48
N VAL A 42 12.94 -16.63 -7.76
CA VAL A 42 12.14 -17.67 -8.42
C VAL A 42 13.09 -18.67 -9.08
N GLY A 43 13.36 -19.78 -8.39
CA GLY A 43 14.44 -20.70 -8.76
C GLY A 43 15.80 -20.02 -8.60
N ASP A 44 16.61 -20.03 -9.67
CA ASP A 44 17.92 -19.39 -9.72
C ASP A 44 17.88 -17.93 -10.22
N SER A 45 16.70 -17.43 -10.60
CA SER A 45 16.52 -16.07 -11.12
C SER A 45 15.93 -15.11 -10.09
N ILE A 46 16.30 -13.84 -10.18
CA ILE A 46 15.66 -12.74 -9.43
C ILE A 46 14.61 -12.10 -10.35
N LYS A 47 13.35 -12.06 -9.90
CA LYS A 47 12.28 -11.30 -10.56
C LYS A 47 11.97 -10.05 -9.76
N VAL A 48 11.76 -8.94 -10.46
CA VAL A 48 11.24 -7.71 -9.88
C VAL A 48 9.74 -7.71 -10.08
N ASP A 49 9.00 -7.54 -8.99
CA ASP A 49 7.56 -7.36 -8.99
C ASP A 49 7.23 -5.96 -8.46
N LEU A 50 6.15 -5.36 -8.95
CA LEU A 50 5.68 -4.06 -8.49
C LEU A 50 4.48 -4.27 -7.57
N GLU A 51 4.65 -3.94 -6.30
CA GLU A 51 3.58 -4.03 -5.30
C GLU A 51 3.25 -2.66 -4.72
N CYS A 52 2.00 -2.50 -4.32
CA CYS A 52 1.56 -1.32 -3.60
C CYS A 52 1.96 -1.39 -2.12
N ARG A 53 2.52 -0.30 -1.60
CA ARG A 53 2.98 -0.15 -0.21
C ARG A 53 2.48 1.15 0.42
N CYS A 54 2.76 1.33 1.71
CA CYS A 54 2.45 2.55 2.43
C CYS A 54 3.61 2.92 3.35
N MET A 55 4.06 4.17 3.29
CA MET A 55 5.19 4.67 4.10
C MET A 55 4.94 4.54 5.61
N ILE A 56 3.68 4.63 6.05
CA ILE A 56 3.30 4.53 7.46
C ILE A 56 3.32 3.06 7.93
N MET A 57 2.81 2.14 7.10
CA MET A 57 2.72 0.72 7.43
C MET A 57 4.04 -0.01 7.24
N GLY A 58 4.87 0.43 6.30
CA GLY A 58 6.19 -0.12 6.02
C GLY A 58 6.40 -0.37 4.53
N LEU A 59 7.66 -0.21 4.11
CA LEU A 59 8.15 -0.46 2.76
C LEU A 59 8.99 -1.73 2.69
N ASP A 60 8.60 -2.75 3.47
CA ASP A 60 9.30 -4.03 3.50
C ASP A 60 8.71 -5.01 2.48
N GLU A 61 9.50 -6.02 2.13
CA GLU A 61 9.03 -7.14 1.33
C GLU A 61 8.06 -8.04 2.09
N GLY A 62 7.22 -8.75 1.34
CA GLY A 62 6.31 -9.75 1.87
C GLY A 62 4.84 -9.32 1.88
N ARG A 63 3.97 -10.34 1.89
CA ARG A 63 2.52 -10.17 1.71
C ARG A 63 1.87 -9.32 2.79
N ARG A 64 2.37 -9.35 4.03
CA ARG A 64 1.77 -8.60 5.15
C ARG A 64 1.86 -7.09 4.98
N TYR A 65 2.85 -6.59 4.24
CA TYR A 65 3.05 -5.17 3.94
C TYR A 65 2.28 -4.70 2.70
N ASN A 66 1.59 -5.60 1.99
CA ASN A 66 0.92 -5.26 0.74
C ASN A 66 -0.33 -4.40 1.04
N ILE A 67 -0.49 -3.29 0.33
CA ILE A 67 -1.59 -2.34 0.50
C ILE A 67 -2.48 -2.38 -0.72
N ARG A 68 -3.78 -2.33 -0.51
CA ARG A 68 -4.77 -2.27 -1.57
C ARG A 68 -5.14 -0.83 -1.83
N GLU A 69 -5.23 -0.48 -3.11
CA GLU A 69 -5.60 0.86 -3.56
C GLU A 69 -7.00 1.28 -3.10
N ASP A 70 -7.94 0.33 -3.02
CA ASP A 70 -9.35 0.50 -2.65
C ASP A 70 -9.61 0.43 -1.14
N TYR A 71 -8.56 0.47 -0.31
CA TYR A 71 -8.66 0.42 1.15
C TYR A 71 -8.40 1.79 1.78
N THR A 72 -8.59 1.91 3.09
CA THR A 72 -8.29 3.12 3.86
C THR A 72 -7.81 2.76 5.27
N CYS A 73 -7.29 3.74 5.99
CA CYS A 73 -6.88 3.64 7.39
C CYS A 73 -7.03 5.00 8.08
N ASP A 74 -6.94 5.04 9.40
CA ASP A 74 -7.16 6.28 10.17
C ASP A 74 -6.03 7.30 9.99
N ALA A 75 -4.87 6.87 9.48
CA ALA A 75 -3.77 7.76 9.10
C ALA A 75 -3.85 8.23 7.63
N GLN A 76 -4.96 7.97 6.92
CA GLN A 76 -5.14 8.46 5.56
C GLN A 76 -5.10 9.99 5.54
N LYS A 77 -4.29 10.53 4.61
CA LYS A 77 -4.21 11.96 4.36
C LYS A 77 -4.31 12.20 2.87
N PHE A 78 -5.38 12.85 2.46
CA PHE A 78 -5.57 13.37 1.10
C PHE A 78 -5.05 14.81 1.06
N ASP A 79 -4.04 15.08 0.23
CA ASP A 79 -3.43 16.43 0.12
C ASP A 79 -4.12 17.30 -0.94
N GLY A 80 -5.29 16.89 -1.44
CA GLY A 80 -6.05 17.69 -2.41
C GLY A 80 -5.34 17.92 -3.75
N THR A 81 -4.15 17.35 -3.97
CA THR A 81 -3.43 17.52 -5.22
C THR A 81 -4.20 16.84 -6.34
N ASP A 82 -4.88 17.66 -7.12
CA ASP A 82 -5.50 17.35 -8.40
C ASP A 82 -4.56 16.44 -9.24
N PHE A 83 -4.89 15.15 -9.30
CA PHE A 83 -4.10 14.16 -10.04
C PHE A 83 -4.15 14.36 -11.56
N SER A 84 -4.99 15.28 -12.07
CA SER A 84 -4.97 15.72 -13.47
C SER A 84 -3.68 16.44 -13.86
N LYS A 85 -2.86 16.90 -12.91
CA LYS A 85 -1.69 17.76 -13.19
C LYS A 85 -0.31 17.11 -13.04
N ARG A 86 -0.21 15.85 -12.62
CA ARG A 86 1.10 15.15 -12.55
C ARG A 86 1.37 14.31 -13.80
N ARG A 87 1.58 14.99 -14.93
CA ARG A 87 2.45 14.53 -16.02
C ARG A 87 3.54 15.59 -16.18
N SER A 88 4.75 15.29 -15.74
CA SER A 88 5.99 15.94 -16.17
C SER A 88 7.10 14.92 -16.01
#